data_AF-A0A7S0RUV0-F1
#
_entry.id   AF-A0A7S0RUV0-F1
#
_cell.length_a   1.000
_cell.length_b   1.000
_cell.length_c   1.000
_cell.angle_alpha   90.00
_cell.angle_beta   90.00
_cell.angle_gamma   90.00
#
_symmetry.space_group_name_H-M   'P 1'
#
loop_
_entity.id
_entity.type
_entity.pdbx_description
1 polymer ?
#
loop_
_entity_poly.entity_id
_entity_poly.type
_entity_poly.pdbx_seq_one_letter_code
_entity_poly.pdbx_strand_id
1 'polypeptide(L)'
;MHACLRKSWDHLSPECKAAEEGVEKLEHEDVRLNPKIQKECPSAIAQFCGDVPPGNANVIGCLQAASAKPEFPEGCRAVMAALLERSSVKYSLNSRLKAKCDADVAKLCPGAKDEPQKAADPSILGCLAGASAQLSGGCRAELAALVRVHLNRYRIGMPLTSPCDGDVLARCNVDKQVTPFLLGGYIQSCLTKNVDKLHKPCWSLLSMFDASQFNAATTLEAKHWTPELQAELTQKVTEKVTEQVVAEVRRELEPQLINKVHSRVDSALAQHSSSIKPLLFALINAVSLLVGALAVLGLVGWYVWTKYIKKGTTRTVAIKDGRV
;
A
#
# COMPACT_ATOMS: atom_id res chain seq x y z
N MET A 1 -31.31 -16.79 8.63
CA MET A 1 -30.92 -17.51 7.40
C MET A 1 -29.89 -16.72 6.59
N HIS A 2 -30.23 -15.59 5.97
CA HIS A 2 -29.32 -14.80 5.11
C HIS A 2 -27.94 -14.48 5.75
N ALA A 3 -27.92 -14.11 7.03
CA ALA A 3 -26.66 -13.86 7.75
C ALA A 3 -25.73 -15.10 7.82
N CYS A 4 -26.28 -16.31 7.79
CA CYS A 4 -25.50 -17.55 7.72
C CYS A 4 -24.98 -17.77 6.29
N LEU A 5 -25.85 -17.63 5.29
CA LEU A 5 -25.49 -17.79 3.88
C LEU A 5 -24.34 -16.84 3.47
N ARG A 6 -24.43 -15.56 3.86
CA ARG A 6 -23.38 -14.56 3.59
C ARG A 6 -22.03 -14.87 4.26
N LYS A 7 -22.02 -15.64 5.36
CA LYS A 7 -20.78 -16.10 6.01
C LYS A 7 -20.15 -17.29 5.30
N SER A 8 -20.94 -18.07 4.58
CA SER A 8 -20.49 -19.26 3.84
C SER A 8 -20.38 -19.01 2.33
N TRP A 9 -20.02 -17.78 1.94
CA TRP A 9 -20.07 -17.30 0.56
C TRP A 9 -19.38 -18.23 -0.43
N ASP A 10 -18.17 -18.71 -0.09
CA ASP A 10 -17.37 -19.55 -0.97
C ASP A 10 -18.00 -20.92 -1.25
N HIS A 11 -18.89 -21.39 -0.37
CA HIS A 11 -19.59 -22.67 -0.50
C HIS A 11 -20.95 -22.56 -1.21
N LEU A 12 -21.38 -21.37 -1.59
CA LEU A 12 -22.66 -21.16 -2.28
C LEU A 12 -22.54 -21.42 -3.78
N SER A 13 -23.58 -22.01 -4.37
CA SER A 13 -23.72 -22.10 -5.82
C SER A 13 -23.83 -20.69 -6.45
N PRO A 14 -23.48 -20.52 -7.73
CA PRO A 14 -23.62 -19.23 -8.42
C PRO A 14 -25.04 -18.64 -8.35
N GLU A 15 -26.06 -19.49 -8.44
CA GLU A 15 -27.47 -19.08 -8.37
C GLU A 15 -27.82 -18.59 -6.97
N CYS A 16 -27.36 -19.28 -5.94
CA CYS A 16 -27.56 -18.89 -4.55
C CYS A 16 -26.83 -17.57 -4.22
N LYS A 17 -25.60 -17.39 -4.74
CA LYS A 17 -24.88 -16.12 -4.65
C LYS A 17 -25.70 -14.99 -5.26
N ALA A 18 -26.14 -15.14 -6.51
CA ALA A 18 -26.92 -14.12 -7.20
C ALA A 18 -28.24 -13.78 -6.46
N ALA A 19 -28.93 -14.80 -5.93
CA ALA A 19 -30.14 -14.60 -5.14
C ALA A 19 -29.86 -13.82 -3.84
N GLU A 20 -28.80 -14.18 -3.10
CA GLU A 20 -28.40 -13.48 -1.88
C GLU A 20 -27.95 -12.04 -2.15
N GLU A 21 -27.24 -11.77 -3.25
CA GLU A 21 -26.92 -10.40 -3.66
C GLU A 21 -28.19 -9.60 -3.99
N GLY A 22 -29.16 -10.22 -4.64
CA GLY A 22 -30.46 -9.60 -4.93
C GLY A 22 -31.19 -9.20 -3.65
N VAL A 23 -31.27 -10.11 -2.68
CA VAL A 23 -31.87 -9.83 -1.36
C VAL A 23 -31.09 -8.73 -0.64
N GLU A 24 -29.75 -8.79 -0.63
CA GLU A 24 -28.93 -7.78 0.04
C GLU A 24 -29.12 -6.39 -0.56
N LYS A 25 -29.26 -6.28 -1.89
CA LYS A 25 -29.56 -5.00 -2.56
C LYS A 25 -30.91 -4.45 -2.13
N LEU A 26 -31.95 -5.28 -2.11
CA LEU A 26 -33.29 -4.89 -1.66
C LEU A 26 -33.29 -4.43 -0.20
N GLU A 27 -32.56 -5.11 0.68
CA GLU A 27 -32.37 -4.72 2.09
C GLU A 27 -31.65 -3.37 2.27
N HIS A 28 -30.83 -2.96 1.29
CA HIS A 28 -30.15 -1.65 1.28
C HIS A 28 -30.92 -0.57 0.51
N GLU A 29 -31.98 -0.95 -0.22
CA GLU A 29 -32.81 -0.01 -0.98
C GLU A 29 -34.05 0.41 -0.22
N ASP A 30 -34.70 -0.49 0.52
CA ASP A 30 -35.95 -0.20 1.22
C ASP A 30 -35.94 -0.72 2.65
N VAL A 31 -36.20 0.19 3.60
CA VAL A 31 -36.30 -0.12 5.03
C VAL A 31 -37.36 -1.18 5.33
N ARG A 32 -38.41 -1.29 4.51
CA ARG A 32 -39.49 -2.28 4.66
C ARG A 32 -39.03 -3.70 4.37
N LEU A 33 -37.97 -3.83 3.57
CA LEU A 33 -37.39 -5.11 3.18
C LEU A 33 -36.21 -5.52 4.07
N ASN A 34 -35.84 -4.70 5.05
CA ASN A 34 -34.74 -4.96 5.96
C ASN A 34 -35.25 -5.35 7.37
N PRO A 35 -35.20 -6.63 7.76
CA PRO A 35 -35.76 -7.10 9.03
C PRO A 35 -35.12 -6.46 10.27
N LYS A 36 -33.83 -6.08 10.20
CA LYS A 36 -33.14 -5.44 11.32
C LYS A 36 -33.61 -4.00 11.52
N ILE A 37 -33.82 -3.26 10.43
CA ILE A 37 -34.37 -1.91 10.49
C ILE A 37 -35.82 -1.94 10.99
N GLN A 38 -36.65 -2.86 10.47
CA GLN A 38 -38.04 -3.02 10.93
C GLN A 38 -38.14 -3.33 12.43
N LYS A 39 -37.14 -4.02 12.99
CA LYS A 39 -37.10 -4.33 14.41
C LYS A 39 -36.62 -3.16 15.26
N GLU A 40 -35.50 -2.53 14.90
CA GLU A 40 -34.78 -1.63 15.81
C GLU A 40 -35.01 -0.13 15.54
N CYS A 41 -35.52 0.23 14.35
CA CYS A 41 -35.67 1.62 13.89
C CYS A 41 -37.10 2.21 13.82
N PRO A 42 -38.23 1.56 14.20
CA PRO A 42 -39.57 2.17 14.04
C PRO A 42 -39.73 3.57 14.65
N SER A 43 -39.22 3.78 15.87
CA SER A 43 -39.30 5.09 16.54
C SER A 43 -38.47 6.16 15.84
N ALA A 44 -37.26 5.81 15.39
CA ALA A 44 -36.42 6.72 14.61
C ALA A 44 -37.05 7.10 13.27
N ILE A 45 -37.67 6.14 12.57
CA ILE A 45 -38.37 6.41 11.31
C ILE A 45 -39.51 7.39 11.56
N ALA A 46 -40.36 7.14 12.55
CA ALA A 46 -41.48 8.02 12.88
C ALA A 46 -41.01 9.43 13.30
N GLN A 47 -39.96 9.53 14.10
CA GLN A 47 -39.49 10.81 14.67
C GLN A 47 -38.68 11.65 13.68
N PHE A 48 -37.82 11.03 12.86
CA PHE A 48 -36.85 11.77 12.04
C PHE A 48 -37.15 11.71 10.54
N CYS A 49 -37.89 10.71 10.08
CA CYS A 49 -38.02 10.38 8.65
C CYS A 49 -39.47 10.08 8.24
N GLY A 50 -40.47 10.52 9.03
CA GLY A 50 -41.89 10.18 8.80
C GLY A 50 -42.44 10.67 7.46
N ASP A 51 -41.93 11.81 6.97
CA ASP A 51 -42.33 12.42 5.69
C ASP A 51 -41.48 11.96 4.50
N VAL A 52 -40.51 11.06 4.72
CA VAL A 52 -39.59 10.59 3.68
C VAL A 52 -40.21 9.38 2.96
N PRO A 53 -40.41 9.43 1.63
CA PRO A 53 -40.98 8.31 0.91
C PRO A 53 -40.04 7.08 0.95
N PRO A 54 -40.58 5.85 1.15
CA PRO A 54 -39.77 4.63 1.11
C PRO A 54 -39.25 4.31 -0.29
N GLY A 55 -38.29 3.39 -0.37
CA GLY A 55 -37.59 3.03 -1.61
C GLY A 55 -36.44 3.98 -1.96
N ASN A 56 -35.64 3.62 -2.97
CA ASN A 56 -34.47 4.36 -3.45
C ASN A 56 -33.46 4.74 -2.33
N ALA A 57 -33.40 3.96 -1.26
CA ALA A 57 -32.65 4.25 -0.03
C ALA A 57 -32.91 5.62 0.60
N ASN A 58 -34.07 6.26 0.33
CA ASN A 58 -34.40 7.58 0.85
C ASN A 58 -34.48 7.60 2.38
N VAL A 59 -35.27 6.69 2.96
CA VAL A 59 -35.42 6.57 4.42
C VAL A 59 -34.10 6.12 5.06
N ILE A 60 -33.35 5.24 4.41
CA ILE A 60 -32.01 4.80 4.88
C ILE A 60 -31.05 5.99 4.97
N GLY A 61 -30.99 6.83 3.93
CA GLY A 61 -30.16 8.03 3.93
C GLY A 61 -30.59 9.04 5.00
N CYS A 62 -31.90 9.20 5.22
CA CYS A 62 -32.43 10.03 6.31
C CYS A 62 -32.00 9.49 7.69
N LEU A 63 -32.14 8.19 7.94
CA LEU A 63 -31.72 7.55 9.18
C LEU A 63 -30.20 7.68 9.40
N GLN A 64 -29.39 7.55 8.35
CA GLN A 64 -27.94 7.76 8.43
C GLN A 64 -27.62 9.20 8.84
N ALA A 65 -28.28 10.20 8.26
CA ALA A 65 -28.08 11.60 8.61
C ALA A 65 -28.54 11.91 10.05
N ALA A 66 -29.63 11.29 10.49
CA ALA A 66 -30.15 11.44 11.85
C ALA A 66 -29.37 10.67 12.93
N SER A 67 -28.54 9.68 12.56
CA SER A 67 -27.88 8.76 13.50
C SER A 67 -26.93 9.41 14.51
N ALA A 68 -26.50 10.65 14.25
CA ALA A 68 -25.67 11.42 15.18
C ALA A 68 -26.48 12.16 16.27
N LYS A 69 -27.80 12.26 16.13
CA LYS A 69 -28.66 12.98 17.10
C LYS A 69 -28.68 12.26 18.46
N PRO A 70 -28.67 12.97 19.59
CA PRO A 70 -28.73 12.36 20.92
C PRO A 70 -29.97 11.49 21.12
N GLU A 71 -31.12 11.91 20.58
CA GLU A 71 -32.40 11.23 20.71
C GLU A 71 -32.52 10.00 19.78
N PHE A 72 -31.51 9.74 18.93
CA PHE A 72 -31.53 8.62 18.00
C PHE A 72 -31.32 7.29 18.74
N PRO A 73 -32.26 6.31 18.66
CA PRO A 73 -32.21 5.05 19.39
C PRO A 73 -30.92 4.27 19.16
N GLU A 74 -30.31 3.76 20.24
CA GLU A 74 -29.04 3.06 20.18
C GLU A 74 -29.11 1.77 19.35
N GLY A 75 -30.19 0.98 19.50
CA GLY A 75 -30.42 -0.22 18.69
C GLY A 75 -30.45 0.09 17.19
N CYS A 76 -31.20 1.12 16.78
CA CYS A 76 -31.19 1.58 15.40
C CYS A 76 -29.81 2.08 14.97
N ARG A 77 -29.09 2.79 15.84
CA ARG A 77 -27.73 3.30 15.54
C ARG A 77 -26.76 2.17 15.21
N ALA A 78 -26.83 1.07 15.93
CA ALA A 78 -26.04 -0.13 15.67
C ALA A 78 -26.41 -0.77 14.31
N VAL A 79 -27.70 -0.85 13.98
CA VAL A 79 -28.16 -1.36 12.66
C VAL A 79 -27.67 -0.46 11.53
N MET A 80 -27.82 0.86 11.65
CA MET A 80 -27.37 1.82 10.63
C MET A 80 -25.84 1.80 10.46
N ALA A 81 -25.08 1.62 11.55
CA ALA A 81 -23.64 1.47 11.49
C ALA A 81 -23.22 0.21 10.72
N ALA A 82 -23.88 -0.93 11.00
CA ALA A 82 -23.61 -2.18 10.29
C ALA A 82 -23.99 -2.11 8.80
N LEU A 83 -25.09 -1.43 8.48
CA LEU A 83 -25.52 -1.21 7.10
C LEU A 83 -24.51 -0.36 6.33
N LEU A 84 -24.06 0.75 6.93
CA LEU A 84 -23.05 1.64 6.35
C LEU A 84 -21.70 0.93 6.16
N GLU A 85 -21.27 0.12 7.13
CA GLU A 85 -20.04 -0.66 7.01
C GLU A 85 -20.14 -1.64 5.83
N ARG A 86 -21.28 -2.32 5.67
CA ARG A 86 -21.47 -3.26 4.56
C ARG A 86 -21.50 -2.55 3.21
N SER A 87 -22.16 -1.40 3.10
CA SER A 87 -22.22 -0.63 1.86
C SER A 87 -20.89 0.06 1.51
N SER A 88 -20.00 0.25 2.49
CA SER A 88 -18.71 0.93 2.30
C SER A 88 -17.73 0.21 1.39
N VAL A 89 -17.89 -1.11 1.24
CA VAL A 89 -17.00 -1.98 0.46
C VAL A 89 -17.64 -2.51 -0.82
N LYS A 90 -18.95 -2.28 -1.02
CA LYS A 90 -19.72 -2.82 -2.14
C LYS A 90 -20.52 -1.74 -2.85
N TYR A 91 -20.11 -1.38 -4.07
CA TYR A 91 -20.76 -0.31 -4.84
C TYR A 91 -22.24 -0.57 -5.08
N SER A 92 -22.62 -1.80 -5.41
CA SER A 92 -23.99 -2.19 -5.73
C SER A 92 -24.99 -2.07 -4.57
N LEU A 93 -24.53 -1.90 -3.32
CA LEU A 93 -25.39 -1.64 -2.16
C LEU A 93 -25.70 -0.16 -1.94
N ASN A 94 -25.10 0.74 -2.73
CA ASN A 94 -25.33 2.17 -2.66
C ASN A 94 -26.27 2.59 -3.79
N SER A 95 -27.57 2.25 -3.68
CA SER A 95 -28.56 2.42 -4.76
C SER A 95 -28.63 3.86 -5.32
N ARG A 96 -28.60 4.87 -4.44
CA ARG A 96 -28.59 6.29 -4.82
C ARG A 96 -27.36 6.67 -5.63
N LEU A 97 -26.18 6.25 -5.16
CA LEU A 97 -24.92 6.48 -5.86
C LEU A 97 -24.96 5.79 -7.22
N LYS A 98 -25.37 4.52 -7.25
CA LYS A 98 -25.47 3.70 -8.46
C LYS A 98 -26.33 4.35 -9.53
N ALA A 99 -27.51 4.83 -9.13
CA ALA A 99 -28.44 5.51 -10.03
C ALA A 99 -27.87 6.76 -10.70
N LYS A 100 -26.86 7.41 -10.10
CA LYS A 100 -26.21 8.60 -10.68
C LYS A 100 -24.85 8.32 -11.31
N CYS A 101 -24.15 7.26 -10.89
CA CYS A 101 -22.77 7.03 -11.23
C CYS A 101 -22.52 5.92 -12.25
N ASP A 102 -23.52 5.10 -12.63
CA ASP A 102 -23.28 3.96 -13.53
C ASP A 102 -22.61 4.33 -14.86
N ALA A 103 -22.98 5.46 -15.46
CA ALA A 103 -22.35 5.95 -16.68
C ALA A 103 -20.89 6.38 -16.45
N ASP A 104 -20.61 7.04 -15.32
CA ASP A 104 -19.26 7.45 -14.94
C ASP A 104 -18.38 6.24 -14.59
N VAL A 105 -18.93 5.21 -13.93
CA VAL A 105 -18.24 3.95 -13.66
C VAL A 105 -17.83 3.25 -14.95
N ALA A 106 -18.75 3.15 -15.91
CA ALA A 106 -18.46 2.52 -17.20
C ALA A 106 -17.35 3.25 -17.98
N LYS A 107 -17.28 4.59 -17.83
CA LYS A 107 -16.31 5.44 -18.54
C LYS A 107 -14.96 5.53 -17.82
N LEU A 108 -14.95 5.69 -16.50
CA LEU A 108 -13.77 6.10 -15.73
C LEU A 108 -13.16 4.96 -14.91
N CYS A 109 -13.91 3.89 -14.64
CA CYS A 109 -13.49 2.80 -13.75
C CYS A 109 -13.47 1.43 -14.44
N PRO A 110 -12.87 1.27 -15.63
CA PRO A 110 -12.79 -0.03 -16.29
C PRO A 110 -11.94 -1.00 -15.44
N GLY A 111 -12.46 -2.21 -15.24
CA GLY A 111 -11.75 -3.27 -14.48
C GLY A 111 -11.89 -3.16 -12.96
N ALA A 112 -12.45 -2.08 -12.43
CA ALA A 112 -12.76 -1.97 -11.01
C ALA A 112 -13.85 -2.98 -10.61
N LYS A 113 -13.70 -3.56 -9.41
CA LYS A 113 -14.61 -4.59 -8.87
C LYS A 113 -15.65 -3.96 -7.97
N ASP A 114 -16.86 -4.52 -7.98
CA ASP A 114 -17.96 -4.09 -7.10
C ASP A 114 -17.58 -4.23 -5.62
N GLU A 115 -17.00 -5.38 -5.28
CA GLU A 115 -16.47 -5.75 -3.97
C GLU A 115 -15.15 -6.51 -4.20
N PRO A 116 -13.96 -5.88 -3.98
CA PRO A 116 -12.69 -6.53 -4.22
C PRO A 116 -12.40 -7.62 -3.17
N GLN A 117 -11.98 -8.80 -3.62
CA GLN A 117 -11.60 -9.91 -2.75
C GLN A 117 -10.16 -9.80 -2.26
N LYS A 118 -9.31 -9.12 -3.03
CA LYS A 118 -7.90 -8.86 -2.70
C LYS A 118 -7.72 -7.37 -2.49
N ALA A 119 -6.94 -6.99 -1.49
CA ALA A 119 -6.65 -5.59 -1.19
C ALA A 119 -6.00 -4.82 -2.37
N ALA A 120 -5.31 -5.52 -3.27
CA ALA A 120 -4.69 -4.94 -4.45
C ALA A 120 -5.69 -4.67 -5.60
N ASP A 121 -6.86 -5.30 -5.58
CA ASP A 121 -7.85 -5.12 -6.66
C ASP A 121 -8.57 -3.77 -6.49
N PRO A 122 -8.65 -2.93 -7.54
CA PRO A 122 -9.33 -1.65 -7.44
C PRO A 122 -10.84 -1.85 -7.23
N SER A 123 -11.42 -1.23 -6.20
CA SER A 123 -12.87 -1.17 -6.03
C SER A 123 -13.49 -0.05 -6.87
N ILE A 124 -14.74 -0.22 -7.29
CA ILE A 124 -15.50 0.85 -7.97
C ILE A 124 -15.59 2.09 -7.07
N LEU A 125 -15.87 1.91 -5.78
CA LEU A 125 -15.96 3.01 -4.82
C LEU A 125 -14.64 3.78 -4.69
N GLY A 126 -13.51 3.08 -4.58
CA GLY A 126 -12.19 3.72 -4.53
C GLY A 126 -11.80 4.41 -5.83
N CYS A 127 -12.14 3.81 -6.97
CA CYS A 127 -11.95 4.45 -8.27
C CYS A 127 -12.76 5.74 -8.40
N LEU A 128 -14.05 5.73 -8.04
CA LEU A 128 -14.90 6.92 -8.05
C LEU A 128 -14.35 8.03 -7.14
N ALA A 129 -13.86 7.67 -5.95
CA ALA A 129 -13.23 8.61 -5.03
C ALA A 129 -11.98 9.27 -5.66
N GLY A 130 -11.10 8.48 -6.27
CA GLY A 130 -9.90 8.98 -6.97
C GLY A 130 -10.22 9.79 -8.24
N ALA A 131 -11.31 9.47 -8.94
CA ALA A 131 -11.75 10.15 -10.15
C ALA A 131 -12.76 11.29 -9.89
N SER A 132 -12.95 11.70 -8.63
CA SER A 132 -13.97 12.67 -8.19
C SER A 132 -14.03 13.99 -8.98
N ALA A 133 -12.88 14.47 -9.48
CA ALA A 133 -12.78 15.66 -10.31
C ALA A 133 -13.40 15.52 -11.72
N GLN A 134 -13.53 14.29 -12.23
CA GLN A 134 -13.97 13.98 -13.60
C GLN A 134 -15.42 13.46 -13.67
N LEU A 135 -16.08 13.32 -12.51
CA LEU A 135 -17.45 12.82 -12.41
C LEU A 135 -18.48 13.82 -12.95
N SER A 136 -19.60 13.30 -13.44
CA SER A 136 -20.78 14.11 -13.73
C SER A 136 -21.28 14.81 -12.46
N GLY A 137 -21.94 15.97 -12.61
CA GLY A 137 -22.42 16.74 -11.45
C GLY A 137 -23.37 15.94 -10.53
N GLY A 138 -24.23 15.10 -11.11
CA GLY A 138 -25.14 14.23 -10.35
C GLY A 138 -24.40 13.13 -9.58
N CYS A 139 -23.47 12.42 -10.23
CA CYS A 139 -22.65 11.41 -9.56
C CYS A 139 -21.77 12.02 -8.47
N ARG A 140 -21.13 13.15 -8.78
CA ARG A 140 -20.28 13.89 -7.84
C ARG A 140 -21.05 14.30 -6.57
N ALA A 141 -22.28 14.77 -6.70
CA ALA A 141 -23.10 15.17 -5.56
C ALA A 141 -23.46 13.98 -4.65
N GLU A 142 -23.89 12.85 -5.23
CA GLU A 142 -24.18 11.64 -4.45
C GLU A 142 -22.92 11.04 -3.81
N LEU A 143 -21.80 11.02 -4.55
CA LEU A 143 -20.51 10.59 -4.01
C LEU A 143 -20.07 11.48 -2.85
N ALA A 144 -20.20 12.80 -2.99
CA ALA A 144 -19.86 13.76 -1.94
C ALA A 144 -20.67 13.51 -0.66
N ALA A 145 -21.98 13.29 -0.78
CA ALA A 145 -22.83 12.97 0.36
C ALA A 145 -22.36 11.70 1.07
N LEU A 146 -22.02 10.65 0.32
CA LEU A 146 -21.57 9.38 0.89
C LEU A 146 -20.17 9.49 1.52
N VAL A 147 -19.22 10.15 0.85
CA VAL A 147 -17.87 10.39 1.38
C VAL A 147 -17.93 11.16 2.71
N ARG A 148 -18.81 12.17 2.83
CA ARG A 148 -18.99 12.91 4.08
C ARG A 148 -19.36 11.98 5.23
N VAL A 149 -20.27 11.02 4.99
CA VAL A 149 -20.66 10.03 6.00
C VAL A 149 -19.47 9.14 6.39
N HIS A 150 -18.64 8.71 5.43
CA HIS A 150 -17.45 7.90 5.71
C HIS A 150 -16.34 8.67 6.42
N LEU A 151 -16.12 9.95 6.13
CA LEU A 151 -15.15 10.78 6.87
C LEU A 151 -15.59 11.05 8.31
N ASN A 152 -16.89 11.11 8.55
CA ASN A 152 -17.43 11.23 9.90
C ASN A 152 -17.15 9.96 10.74
N ARG A 153 -17.01 8.79 10.10
CA ARG A 153 -16.68 7.49 10.71
C ARG A 153 -15.42 6.90 10.09
N TYR A 154 -14.40 7.74 9.95
CA TYR A 154 -13.21 7.43 9.19
C TYR A 154 -12.47 6.20 9.74
N ARG A 155 -12.05 5.34 8.81
CA ARG A 155 -11.15 4.21 9.05
C ARG A 155 -10.16 4.16 7.88
N ILE A 156 -8.91 3.87 8.20
CA ILE A 156 -7.87 3.70 7.19
C ILE A 156 -8.22 2.53 6.27
N GLY A 157 -7.91 2.66 4.97
CA GLY A 157 -8.12 1.62 3.97
C GLY A 157 -9.56 1.49 3.46
N MET A 158 -10.48 2.35 3.89
CA MET A 158 -11.85 2.33 3.38
C MET A 158 -11.90 2.88 1.94
N PRO A 159 -12.58 2.22 0.99
CA PRO A 159 -12.55 2.59 -0.42
C PRO A 159 -12.80 4.06 -0.72
N LEU A 160 -13.84 4.65 -0.11
CA LEU A 160 -14.26 6.03 -0.39
C LEU A 160 -13.38 7.11 0.23
N THR A 161 -12.59 6.76 1.26
CA THR A 161 -11.75 7.72 2.00
C THR A 161 -10.27 7.43 1.85
N SER A 162 -9.89 6.33 1.20
CA SER A 162 -8.48 5.97 0.99
C SER A 162 -7.63 7.05 0.32
N PRO A 163 -8.15 7.93 -0.57
CA PRO A 163 -7.37 9.06 -1.06
C PRO A 163 -6.89 10.03 0.02
N CYS A 164 -7.51 10.01 1.21
CA CYS A 164 -7.16 10.82 2.37
C CYS A 164 -6.28 10.12 3.40
N ASP A 165 -5.98 8.83 3.26
CA ASP A 165 -5.32 8.06 4.32
C ASP A 165 -3.96 8.66 4.72
N GLY A 166 -3.14 9.04 3.73
CA GLY A 166 -1.84 9.67 3.96
C GLY A 166 -1.94 11.04 4.63
N ASP A 167 -2.91 11.86 4.23
CA ASP A 167 -3.14 13.18 4.82
C ASP A 167 -3.64 13.08 6.26
N VAL A 168 -4.53 12.13 6.54
CA VAL A 168 -5.02 11.87 7.90
C VAL A 168 -3.89 11.43 8.82
N LEU A 169 -3.03 10.50 8.37
CA LEU A 169 -1.86 10.06 9.13
C LEU A 169 -0.88 11.20 9.39
N ALA A 170 -0.63 12.06 8.39
CA ALA A 170 0.32 13.14 8.51
C ALA A 170 -0.19 14.35 9.33
N ARG A 171 -1.51 14.52 9.46
CA ARG A 171 -2.10 15.79 9.94
C ARG A 171 -3.04 15.67 11.12
N CYS A 172 -3.66 14.51 11.33
CA CYS A 172 -4.76 14.39 12.30
C CYS A 172 -4.42 13.64 13.59
N ASN A 173 -3.14 13.35 13.85
CA ASN A 173 -2.64 12.68 15.07
C ASN A 173 -3.44 11.40 15.42
N VAL A 174 -3.82 10.62 14.41
CA VAL A 174 -4.67 9.43 14.58
C VAL A 174 -3.97 8.26 15.26
N ASP A 175 -2.64 8.24 15.22
CA ASP A 175 -1.75 7.30 15.89
C ASP A 175 -1.62 7.57 17.39
N LYS A 176 -1.88 8.80 17.84
CA LYS A 176 -1.61 9.26 19.21
C LYS A 176 -2.85 9.37 20.09
N GLN A 177 -4.05 9.20 19.55
CA GLN A 177 -5.29 9.50 20.26
C GLN A 177 -6.38 8.46 20.03
N VAL A 178 -7.09 8.09 21.10
CA VAL A 178 -8.34 7.30 21.03
C VAL A 178 -9.51 8.15 20.49
N THR A 179 -9.38 9.47 20.56
CA THR A 179 -10.37 10.50 20.16
C THR A 179 -11.00 10.32 18.77
N PRO A 180 -10.27 9.98 17.69
CA PRO A 180 -10.87 9.75 16.37
C PRO A 180 -11.84 8.58 16.31
N PHE A 181 -11.69 7.61 17.22
CA PHE A 181 -12.59 6.46 17.34
C PHE A 181 -13.81 6.74 18.20
N LEU A 182 -13.74 7.76 19.08
CA LEU A 182 -14.78 8.11 20.04
C LEU A 182 -15.65 9.30 19.60
N LEU A 183 -15.10 10.24 18.82
CA LEU A 183 -15.82 11.42 18.33
C LEU A 183 -16.00 11.38 16.82
N GLY A 184 -17.24 11.08 16.40
CA GLY A 184 -17.66 11.23 15.01
C GLY A 184 -17.36 12.64 14.50
N GLY A 185 -16.74 12.74 13.33
CA GLY A 185 -16.49 14.01 12.65
C GLY A 185 -15.18 14.70 13.02
N TYR A 186 -14.40 14.13 13.95
CA TYR A 186 -13.06 14.62 14.27
C TYR A 186 -12.16 14.69 13.02
N ILE A 187 -12.12 13.61 12.23
CA ILE A 187 -11.26 13.53 11.04
C ILE A 187 -11.70 14.52 9.97
N GLN A 188 -13.00 14.57 9.69
CA GLN A 188 -13.54 15.57 8.76
C GLN A 188 -13.16 16.99 9.20
N SER A 189 -13.35 17.33 10.49
CA SER A 189 -12.99 18.65 11.04
C SER A 189 -11.49 18.94 10.93
N CYS A 190 -10.64 17.96 11.24
CA CYS A 190 -9.20 18.07 11.11
C CYS A 190 -8.78 18.36 9.66
N LEU A 191 -9.30 17.59 8.70
CA LEU A 191 -8.97 17.74 7.28
C LEU A 191 -9.41 19.10 6.75
N THR A 192 -10.62 19.56 7.10
CA THR A 192 -11.11 20.89 6.72
C THR A 192 -10.21 22.02 7.26
N LYS A 193 -9.66 21.89 8.47
CA LYS A 193 -8.72 22.87 9.05
C LYS A 193 -7.35 22.90 8.39
N ASN A 194 -6.99 21.86 7.63
CA ASN A 194 -5.69 21.73 6.97
C ASN A 194 -5.83 21.64 5.44
N VAL A 195 -6.94 22.13 4.88
CA VAL A 195 -7.30 21.96 3.46
C VAL A 195 -6.21 22.46 2.51
N ASP A 196 -5.49 23.52 2.88
CA ASP A 196 -4.37 24.13 2.14
C ASP A 196 -3.13 23.23 2.05
N LYS A 197 -3.02 22.22 2.92
CA LYS A 197 -1.86 21.33 3.03
C LYS A 197 -2.16 19.92 2.55
N LEU A 198 -3.36 19.63 2.10
CA LEU A 198 -3.74 18.28 1.69
C LEU A 198 -3.12 17.92 0.33
N HIS A 199 -2.82 16.64 0.15
CA HIS A 199 -2.47 16.14 -1.17
C HIS A 199 -3.68 16.21 -2.10
N LYS A 200 -3.42 16.41 -3.39
CA LYS A 200 -4.44 16.63 -4.43
C LYS A 200 -5.59 15.60 -4.41
N PRO A 201 -5.36 14.28 -4.23
CA PRO A 201 -6.46 13.31 -4.21
C PRO A 201 -7.43 13.54 -3.04
N CYS A 202 -6.92 13.74 -1.82
CA CYS A 202 -7.77 14.01 -0.66
C CYS A 202 -8.47 15.37 -0.76
N TRP A 203 -7.73 16.38 -1.21
CA TRP A 203 -8.27 17.71 -1.42
C TRP A 203 -9.43 17.71 -2.43
N SER A 204 -9.27 17.00 -3.55
CA SER A 204 -10.30 16.89 -4.60
C SER A 204 -11.58 16.29 -4.03
N LEU A 205 -11.43 15.29 -3.18
CA LEU A 205 -12.52 14.59 -2.51
C LEU A 205 -13.28 15.51 -1.54
N LEU A 206 -12.57 16.29 -0.72
CA LEU A 206 -13.19 17.23 0.23
C LEU A 206 -13.83 18.43 -0.45
N SER A 207 -13.24 18.90 -1.55
CA SER A 207 -13.75 20.03 -2.33
C SER A 207 -15.15 19.76 -2.93
N MET A 208 -15.61 18.51 -2.97
CA MET A 208 -16.95 18.17 -3.44
C MET A 208 -18.07 18.61 -2.50
N PHE A 209 -17.76 18.90 -1.23
CA PHE A 209 -18.79 19.20 -0.22
C PHE A 209 -19.40 20.60 -0.36
N ASP A 210 -18.75 21.50 -1.09
CA ASP A 210 -19.20 22.87 -1.28
C ASP A 210 -18.66 23.40 -2.62
N ALA A 211 -19.56 23.74 -3.54
CA ALA A 211 -19.20 24.26 -4.86
C ALA A 211 -18.43 25.58 -4.79
N SER A 212 -18.65 26.39 -3.74
CA SER A 212 -17.87 27.61 -3.50
C SER A 212 -16.44 27.29 -3.06
N GLN A 213 -16.26 26.24 -2.25
CA GLN A 213 -14.94 25.74 -1.89
C GLN A 213 -14.24 25.14 -3.12
N PHE A 214 -14.93 24.41 -3.99
CA PHE A 214 -14.35 23.93 -5.25
C PHE A 214 -13.81 25.05 -6.14
N ASN A 215 -14.54 26.16 -6.31
CA ASN A 215 -14.10 27.29 -7.13
C ASN A 215 -12.94 28.07 -6.48
N ALA A 216 -12.98 28.28 -5.16
CA ALA A 216 -11.88 28.93 -4.44
C ALA A 216 -10.61 28.08 -4.49
N ALA A 217 -10.77 26.77 -4.39
CA ALA A 217 -9.68 25.83 -4.30
C ALA A 217 -9.07 25.57 -5.70
N THR A 218 -9.87 25.48 -6.78
CA THR A 218 -9.36 25.50 -8.17
C THR A 218 -8.62 26.80 -8.51
N THR A 219 -9.08 27.94 -7.97
CA THR A 219 -8.36 29.23 -8.10
C THR A 219 -7.02 29.22 -7.35
N LEU A 220 -6.97 28.57 -6.18
CA LEU A 220 -5.74 28.38 -5.40
C LEU A 220 -4.78 27.39 -6.04
N GLU A 221 -5.27 26.28 -6.59
CA GLU A 221 -4.49 25.31 -7.37
C GLU A 221 -3.91 25.95 -8.62
N ALA A 222 -4.70 26.70 -9.39
CA ALA A 222 -4.21 27.45 -10.55
C ALA A 222 -3.13 28.48 -10.16
N LYS A 223 -3.13 28.95 -8.91
CA LYS A 223 -2.16 29.89 -8.36
C LYS A 223 -0.89 29.23 -7.77
N HIS A 224 -0.98 27.98 -7.29
CA HIS A 224 0.12 27.32 -6.55
C HIS A 224 0.67 26.06 -7.23
N TRP A 225 -0.07 25.42 -8.13
CA TRP A 225 0.29 24.14 -8.73
C TRP A 225 0.65 24.34 -10.21
N THR A 226 1.79 24.99 -10.45
CA THR A 226 2.31 25.19 -11.79
C THR A 226 3.01 23.92 -12.31
N PRO A 227 3.10 23.70 -13.63
CA PRO A 227 3.81 22.57 -14.21
C PRO A 227 5.28 22.48 -13.74
N GLU A 228 5.92 23.62 -13.47
CA GLU A 228 7.29 23.68 -12.96
C GLU A 228 7.39 23.13 -11.52
N LEU A 229 6.45 23.50 -10.64
CA LEU A 229 6.41 22.98 -9.27
C LEU A 229 6.11 21.47 -9.24
N GLN A 230 5.26 21.00 -10.16
CA GLN A 230 5.02 19.56 -10.35
C GLN A 230 6.28 18.81 -10.77
N ALA A 231 7.05 19.34 -11.71
CA ALA A 231 8.31 18.73 -12.14
C ALA A 231 9.32 18.67 -10.99
N GLU A 232 9.45 19.75 -10.20
CA GLU A 232 10.35 19.82 -9.06
C GLU A 232 9.97 18.86 -7.92
N LEU A 233 8.67 18.79 -7.57
CA LEU A 233 8.18 17.85 -6.55
C LEU A 233 8.30 16.40 -7.01
N THR A 234 8.03 16.11 -8.28
CA THR A 234 8.18 14.77 -8.82
C THR A 234 9.64 14.34 -8.76
N GLN A 235 10.59 15.21 -9.12
CA GLN A 235 12.02 14.94 -8.98
C GLN A 235 12.42 14.67 -7.52
N LYS A 236 12.00 15.54 -6.58
CA LYS A 236 12.31 15.39 -5.14
C LYS A 236 11.69 14.14 -4.52
N VAL A 237 10.45 13.79 -4.88
CA VAL A 237 9.79 12.57 -4.40
C VAL A 237 10.46 11.33 -4.99
N THR A 238 10.82 11.35 -6.27
CA THR A 238 11.52 10.22 -6.91
C THR A 238 12.86 9.98 -6.22
N GLU A 239 13.64 11.01 -5.93
CA GLU A 239 14.93 10.90 -5.24
C GLU A 239 14.78 10.33 -3.82
N LYS A 240 13.83 10.85 -3.04
CA LYS A 240 13.60 10.46 -1.63
C LYS A 240 12.96 9.08 -1.49
N VAL A 241 12.00 8.74 -2.36
CA VAL A 241 11.37 7.41 -2.41
C VAL A 241 12.37 6.38 -2.91
N THR A 242 13.24 6.72 -3.87
CA THR A 242 14.31 5.80 -4.31
C THR A 242 15.27 5.51 -3.18
N GLU A 243 15.71 6.51 -2.40
CA GLU A 243 16.56 6.27 -1.22
C GLU A 243 15.88 5.40 -0.16
N GLN A 244 14.61 5.68 0.20
CA GLN A 244 13.91 4.91 1.22
C GLN A 244 13.60 3.47 0.76
N VAL A 245 13.14 3.28 -0.48
CA VAL A 245 12.86 1.95 -1.04
C VAL A 245 14.16 1.18 -1.24
N VAL A 246 15.24 1.81 -1.71
CA VAL A 246 16.55 1.16 -1.82
C VAL A 246 17.10 0.78 -0.44
N ALA A 247 16.92 1.61 0.58
CA ALA A 247 17.33 1.29 1.94
C ALA A 247 16.53 0.11 2.52
N GLU A 248 15.22 0.07 2.32
CA GLU A 248 14.36 -1.02 2.81
C GLU A 248 14.61 -2.33 2.04
N VAL A 249 14.70 -2.27 0.70
CA VAL A 249 15.06 -3.41 -0.15
C VAL A 249 16.44 -3.93 0.19
N ARG A 250 17.42 -3.05 0.44
CA ARG A 250 18.75 -3.45 0.89
C ARG A 250 18.68 -4.17 2.25
N ARG A 251 17.91 -3.64 3.20
CA ARG A 251 17.78 -4.23 4.53
C ARG A 251 17.13 -5.62 4.51
N GLU A 252 16.10 -5.83 3.68
CA GLU A 252 15.36 -7.09 3.64
C GLU A 252 15.93 -8.12 2.64
N LEU A 253 16.34 -7.68 1.45
CA LEU A 253 16.64 -8.57 0.32
C LEU A 253 18.12 -8.96 0.25
N GLU A 254 19.04 -8.07 0.65
CA GLU A 254 20.49 -8.32 0.62
C GLU A 254 20.91 -9.52 1.48
N PRO A 255 20.48 -9.66 2.77
CA PRO A 255 20.83 -10.85 3.56
C PRO A 255 20.19 -12.14 3.00
N GLN A 256 18.99 -12.05 2.41
CA GLN A 256 18.35 -13.22 1.79
C GLN A 256 19.09 -13.68 0.54
N LEU A 257 19.55 -12.75 -0.30
CA LEU A 257 20.34 -13.06 -1.49
C LEU A 257 21.69 -13.66 -1.11
N ILE A 258 22.39 -13.06 -0.13
CA ILE A 258 23.68 -13.55 0.37
C ILE A 258 23.56 -14.96 0.92
N ASN A 259 22.55 -15.25 1.74
CA ASN A 259 22.33 -16.58 2.31
C ASN A 259 21.97 -17.62 1.23
N LYS A 260 21.21 -17.23 0.22
CA LYS A 260 20.82 -18.13 -0.89
C LYS A 260 21.96 -18.38 -1.87
N VAL A 261 22.85 -17.41 -2.04
CA VAL A 261 24.09 -17.57 -2.81
C VAL A 261 25.07 -18.44 -2.03
N HIS A 262 25.30 -18.18 -0.73
CA HIS A 262 26.14 -19.02 0.13
C HIS A 262 25.66 -20.47 0.13
N SER A 263 24.37 -20.72 0.35
CA SER A 263 23.85 -22.10 0.36
C SER A 263 23.99 -22.80 -0.98
N ARG A 264 23.83 -22.08 -2.10
CA ARG A 264 24.09 -22.63 -3.44
C ARG A 264 25.57 -22.90 -3.68
N VAL A 265 26.45 -21.99 -3.27
CA VAL A 265 27.91 -22.17 -3.36
C VAL A 265 28.37 -23.32 -2.48
N ASP A 266 27.90 -23.43 -1.24
CA ASP A 266 28.20 -24.53 -0.32
C ASP A 266 27.69 -25.87 -0.85
N SER A 267 26.48 -25.90 -1.42
CA SER A 267 25.93 -27.11 -2.06
C SER A 267 26.73 -27.53 -3.30
N ALA A 268 27.17 -26.57 -4.13
CA ALA A 268 28.00 -26.84 -5.30
C ALA A 268 29.42 -27.28 -4.92
N LEU A 269 30.00 -26.68 -3.88
CA LEU A 269 31.29 -27.08 -3.31
C LEU A 269 31.22 -28.46 -2.66
N ALA A 270 30.12 -28.79 -1.97
CA ALA A 270 29.89 -30.12 -1.41
C ALA A 270 29.74 -31.19 -2.51
N GLN A 271 29.06 -30.86 -3.61
CA GLN A 271 28.85 -31.77 -4.74
C GLN A 271 30.14 -32.02 -5.55
N HIS A 272 31.06 -31.05 -5.63
CA HIS A 272 32.37 -31.21 -6.28
C HIS A 272 33.51 -31.65 -5.34
N SER A 273 33.33 -31.57 -4.03
CA SER A 273 34.31 -31.95 -3.01
C SER A 273 34.72 -33.43 -3.08
N SER A 274 33.84 -34.33 -3.54
CA SER A 274 34.14 -35.77 -3.66
C SER A 274 35.11 -36.13 -4.79
N SER A 275 35.19 -35.32 -5.86
CA SER A 275 36.11 -35.55 -7.00
C SER A 275 37.44 -34.81 -6.87
N ILE A 276 37.47 -33.66 -6.19
CA ILE A 276 38.63 -32.75 -6.22
C ILE A 276 39.64 -33.02 -5.09
N LYS A 277 39.17 -33.48 -3.91
CA LYS A 277 40.01 -33.72 -2.74
C LYS A 277 41.16 -34.73 -2.94
N PRO A 278 40.98 -35.90 -3.61
CA PRO A 278 42.09 -36.85 -3.79
C PRO A 278 43.15 -36.36 -4.79
N LEU A 279 42.75 -35.60 -5.82
CA LEU A 279 43.67 -35.00 -6.81
C LEU A 279 44.53 -33.89 -6.21
N LEU A 280 43.95 -33.04 -5.35
CA LEU A 280 44.69 -32.00 -4.63
C LEU A 280 45.70 -32.59 -3.64
N PHE A 281 45.33 -33.63 -2.89
CA PHE A 281 46.26 -34.33 -2.00
C PHE A 281 47.42 -35.00 -2.76
N ALA A 282 47.15 -35.60 -3.92
CA ALA A 282 48.19 -36.19 -4.77
C ALA A 282 49.16 -35.13 -5.30
N LEU A 283 48.65 -33.97 -5.73
CA LEU A 283 49.47 -32.84 -6.20
C LEU A 283 50.34 -32.25 -5.08
N ILE A 284 49.79 -32.05 -3.87
CA ILE A 284 50.55 -31.52 -2.73
C ILE A 284 51.69 -32.47 -2.34
N ASN A 285 51.44 -33.78 -2.33
CA ASN A 285 52.47 -34.78 -2.04
C ASN A 285 53.55 -34.83 -3.14
N ALA A 286 53.17 -34.72 -4.42
CA ALA A 286 54.11 -34.66 -5.54
C ALA A 286 55.00 -33.40 -5.49
N VAL A 287 54.42 -32.25 -5.17
CA VAL A 287 55.16 -30.98 -4.99
C VAL A 287 56.10 -31.06 -3.79
N SER A 288 55.67 -31.68 -2.68
CA SER A 288 56.51 -31.86 -1.50
C SER A 288 57.73 -32.75 -1.77
N LEU A 289 57.57 -33.81 -2.57
CA LEU A 289 58.67 -34.67 -3.02
C LEU A 289 59.64 -33.93 -3.96
N LEU A 290 59.13 -33.11 -4.87
CA LEU A 290 59.95 -32.28 -5.78
C LEU A 290 60.76 -31.22 -5.03
N VAL A 291 60.16 -30.55 -4.04
CA VAL A 291 60.86 -29.57 -3.19
C VAL A 291 61.95 -30.26 -2.37
N GLY A 292 61.69 -31.46 -1.85
CA GLY A 292 62.71 -32.28 -1.18
C GLY A 292 63.89 -32.64 -2.08
N ALA A 293 63.64 -33.02 -3.34
CA ALA A 293 64.68 -33.35 -4.31
C ALA A 293 65.53 -32.12 -4.70
N LEU A 294 64.91 -30.96 -4.88
CA LEU A 294 65.61 -29.70 -5.18
C LEU A 294 66.48 -29.21 -4.01
N ALA A 295 66.06 -29.43 -2.76
CA ALA A 295 66.86 -29.11 -1.59
C ALA A 295 68.14 -29.95 -1.51
N VAL A 296 68.09 -31.23 -1.88
CA VAL A 296 69.27 -32.11 -1.94
C VAL A 296 70.24 -31.65 -3.03
N LEU A 297 69.74 -31.27 -4.21
CA LEU A 297 70.57 -30.72 -5.29
C LEU A 297 71.22 -29.38 -4.92
N GLY A 298 70.50 -28.51 -4.20
CA GLY A 298 71.04 -27.26 -3.68
C GLY A 298 72.19 -27.44 -2.68
N LEU A 299 72.08 -28.43 -1.79
CA LEU A 299 73.14 -28.76 -0.83
C LEU A 299 74.40 -29.31 -1.52
N VAL A 300 74.25 -30.13 -2.55
CA VAL A 300 75.39 -30.62 -3.36
C VAL A 300 76.04 -29.46 -4.13
N GLY A 301 75.25 -28.56 -4.71
CA GLY A 301 75.76 -27.37 -5.39
C GLY A 301 76.53 -26.42 -4.46
N TRP A 302 76.03 -26.20 -3.25
CA TRP A 302 76.70 -25.37 -2.24
C TRP A 302 78.02 -25.99 -1.77
N TYR A 303 78.06 -27.31 -1.58
CA TYR A 303 79.28 -28.03 -1.21
C TYR A 303 80.37 -27.95 -2.30
N VAL A 304 79.99 -28.00 -3.58
CA VAL A 304 80.93 -27.86 -4.71
C VAL A 304 81.43 -26.42 -4.84
N TRP A 305 80.54 -25.42 -4.70
CA TRP A 305 80.88 -24.00 -4.83
C TRP A 305 81.86 -23.51 -3.74
N THR A 306 81.66 -23.96 -2.50
CA THR A 306 82.52 -23.61 -1.37
C THR A 306 83.93 -24.18 -1.47
N LYS A 307 84.10 -25.31 -2.16
CA LYS A 307 85.42 -25.94 -2.35
C LYS A 307 86.25 -25.33 -3.51
N TYR A 308 85.61 -24.71 -4.50
CA TYR A 308 86.29 -24.31 -5.74
C TYR A 308 86.55 -22.81 -5.93
N ILE A 309 85.84 -21.89 -5.27
CA ILE A 309 85.87 -20.45 -5.64
C ILE A 309 86.63 -19.52 -4.64
N LYS A 310 87.12 -20.01 -3.50
CA LYS A 310 87.89 -19.18 -2.53
C LYS A 310 89.41 -19.11 -2.78
N LYS A 311 89.86 -18.92 -4.03
CA LYS A 311 91.24 -18.49 -4.33
C LYS A 311 91.26 -17.54 -5.54
N GLY A 312 91.21 -16.23 -5.29
CA GLY A 312 91.38 -15.22 -6.34
C GLY A 312 91.51 -13.81 -5.75
N THR A 313 92.74 -13.29 -5.76
CA THR A 313 93.28 -12.08 -5.14
C THR A 313 92.81 -10.79 -5.85
N THR A 314 92.40 -9.76 -5.10
CA THR A 314 92.08 -8.41 -5.61
C THR A 314 93.35 -7.58 -5.86
N ARG A 315 93.42 -6.88 -7.00
CA ARG A 315 94.41 -5.82 -7.29
C ARG A 315 93.69 -4.49 -7.49
N THR A 316 94.20 -3.43 -6.88
CA THR A 316 93.77 -2.04 -7.09
C THR A 316 94.79 -1.29 -7.97
N VAL A 317 94.30 -0.47 -8.90
CA VAL A 317 95.11 0.36 -9.80
C VAL A 317 94.97 1.81 -9.38
N ALA A 318 96.09 2.56 -9.31
CA ALA A 318 96.13 3.98 -8.98
C ALA A 318 96.63 4.80 -10.18
N ILE A 319 96.02 5.96 -10.38
CA ILE A 319 96.12 6.81 -11.57
C ILE A 319 97.06 7.99 -11.28
N LYS A 320 98.03 8.29 -12.17
CA LYS A 320 98.87 9.49 -12.07
C LYS A 320 99.00 10.16 -13.45
N ASP A 321 98.84 11.49 -13.47
CA ASP A 321 98.91 12.37 -14.66
C ASP A 321 97.93 12.01 -15.79
N GLY A 322 96.69 11.67 -15.41
CA GLY A 322 95.54 11.73 -16.31
C GLY A 322 95.30 10.53 -17.23
N ARG A 323 95.95 9.38 -17.02
CA ARG A 323 95.51 8.08 -17.58
C ARG A 323 95.67 6.95 -16.57
N VAL A 324 94.70 6.03 -16.57
CA VAL A 324 94.57 4.88 -15.65
C VAL A 324 95.69 3.88 -15.82
#